data_AF-A0A973DIQ5-F1
#
_entry.id   AF-A0A973DIQ5-F1
#
_cell.length_a   1.000
_cell.length_b   1.000
_cell.length_c   1.000
_cell.angle_alpha   90.00
_cell.angle_beta   90.00
_cell.angle_gamma   90.00
#
_symmetry.space_group_name_H-M   'P 1'
#
loop_
_entity.id
_entity.type
_entity.pdbx_description
1 polymer ?
#
loop_
_entity_poly.entity_id
_entity_poly.type
_entity_poly.pdbx_seq_one_letter_code
_entity_poly.pdbx_strand_id
1 'polypeptide(L)'
;MEIKQQLDVLDQHFANNKYMYGDQYTIADMAIWPWYGDLVQNRIYEATQFLQTKTYKNLVHRTEEIGQRAAVKRGGMVNRTRGELKHERHDASDFELKT
;
A
#
# COMPACT_ATOMS: atom_id res chain seq x y z
N MET A 1 -8.20 10.86 17.50
CA MET A 1 -8.50 9.50 17.02
C MET A 1 -7.19 8.87 16.57
N GLU A 2 -6.81 7.74 17.16
CA GLU A 2 -5.49 7.13 16.99
C GLU A 2 -5.09 6.90 15.54
N ILE A 3 -5.99 6.36 14.70
CA ILE A 3 -5.67 6.11 13.29
C ILE A 3 -5.29 7.39 12.52
N LYS A 4 -5.89 8.54 12.84
CA LYS A 4 -5.50 9.83 12.22
C LYS A 4 -4.14 10.31 12.70
N GLN A 5 -3.74 9.98 13.94
CA GLN A 5 -2.41 10.27 14.44
C GLN A 5 -1.36 9.41 13.70
N GLN A 6 -1.64 8.13 13.49
CA GLN A 6 -0.74 7.24 12.74
C GLN A 6 -0.57 7.70 11.27
N LEU A 7 -1.66 8.08 10.61
CA LEU A 7 -1.61 8.66 9.27
C LEU A 7 -0.79 9.95 9.22
N ASP A 8 -0.94 10.82 10.22
CA ASP A 8 -0.20 12.08 10.32
C ASP A 8 1.30 11.85 10.56
N VAL A 9 1.67 10.90 11.43
CA VAL A 9 3.08 10.51 11.65
C VAL A 9 3.73 10.04 10.35
N LEU A 10 3.05 9.20 9.58
CA LEU A 10 3.57 8.72 8.30
C LEU A 10 3.65 9.85 7.27
N ASP A 11 2.65 10.72 7.20
CA ASP A 11 2.66 11.86 6.27
C ASP A 11 3.81 12.84 6.54
N GLN A 12 4.07 13.14 7.81
CA GLN A 12 5.19 13.98 8.21
C GLN A 12 6.54 13.31 7.94
N HIS A 13 6.66 12.01 8.20
CA HIS A 13 7.88 11.25 7.89
C HIS A 13 8.20 11.27 6.38
N PHE A 14 7.19 11.04 5.56
CA PHE A 14 7.30 10.99 4.10
C PHE A 14 7.47 12.37 3.44
N ALA A 15 7.33 13.47 4.19
CA ALA A 15 7.68 14.80 3.70
C ALA A 15 9.17 14.93 3.38
N ASN A 16 10.02 14.23 4.14
CA ASN A 16 11.48 14.36 4.05
C ASN A 16 12.18 13.05 3.67
N ASN A 17 11.48 11.92 3.73
CA ASN A 17 12.05 10.61 3.45
C ASN A 17 11.32 9.93 2.29
N LYS A 18 12.09 9.28 1.42
CA LYS A 18 11.52 8.51 0.30
C LYS A 18 10.88 7.20 0.78
N TYR A 19 11.47 6.57 1.79
CA TYR A 19 11.03 5.33 2.41
C TYR A 19 11.16 5.43 3.93
N MET A 20 10.76 4.39 4.65
CA MET A 20 10.83 4.39 6.12
C MET A 20 12.25 4.56 6.66
N TYR A 21 13.27 4.05 5.96
CA TYR A 21 14.68 4.18 6.31
C TYR A 21 15.47 4.91 5.22
N GLY A 22 15.14 6.18 4.99
CA GLY A 22 15.84 7.05 4.05
C GLY A 22 15.48 6.75 2.59
N ASP A 23 16.48 6.52 1.74
CA ASP A 23 16.31 6.38 0.29
C ASP A 23 16.19 4.93 -0.21
N GLN A 24 16.27 3.96 0.69
CA GLN A 24 16.20 2.54 0.36
C GLN A 24 14.85 1.95 0.74
N TYR A 25 14.26 1.19 -0.18
CA TYR A 25 13.03 0.44 0.07
C TYR A 25 13.34 -0.80 0.92
N THR A 26 12.64 -0.95 2.04
CA THR A 26 12.92 -1.99 3.03
C THR A 26 11.67 -2.81 3.37
N ILE A 27 11.86 -3.83 4.21
CA ILE A 27 10.75 -4.61 4.77
C ILE A 27 9.80 -3.76 5.63
N ALA A 28 10.25 -2.62 6.17
CA ALA A 28 9.37 -1.72 6.92
C ALA A 28 8.30 -1.11 6.00
N ASP A 29 8.68 -0.69 4.80
CA ASP A 29 7.75 -0.21 3.78
C ASP A 29 6.78 -1.32 3.33
N MET A 30 7.29 -2.55 3.18
CA MET A 30 6.45 -3.72 2.86
C MET A 30 5.43 -4.04 3.95
N ALA A 31 5.78 -3.84 5.23
CA ALA A 31 4.89 -4.11 6.35
C ALA A 31 3.81 -3.03 6.51
N ILE A 32 4.15 -1.77 6.23
CA ILE A 32 3.26 -0.62 6.40
C ILE A 32 2.30 -0.47 5.21
N TRP A 33 2.81 -0.62 3.99
CA TRP A 33 2.06 -0.28 2.77
C TRP A 33 0.72 -1.04 2.60
N PRO A 34 0.61 -2.36 2.86
CA PRO A 34 -0.67 -3.06 2.72
C PRO A 34 -1.76 -2.57 3.68
N TRP A 35 -1.39 -1.92 4.80
CA TRP A 35 -2.35 -1.38 5.75
C TRP A 35 -2.74 0.06 5.41
N TYR A 36 -1.77 0.97 5.52
CA TYR A 36 -2.03 2.40 5.35
C TYR A 36 -2.19 2.75 3.89
N GLY A 37 -1.49 2.05 3.00
CA GLY A 37 -1.53 2.31 1.58
C GLY A 37 -2.85 1.92 0.94
N ASP A 38 -3.36 0.73 1.26
CA ASP A 38 -4.68 0.31 0.79
C ASP A 38 -5.79 1.15 1.44
N LEU A 39 -5.62 1.61 2.69
CA LEU A 39 -6.54 2.53 3.35
C LEU A 39 -6.64 3.87 2.60
N VAL A 40 -5.51 4.54 2.34
CA VAL A 40 -5.52 5.86 1.68
C VAL A 40 -5.94 5.78 0.21
N GLN A 41 -5.72 4.63 -0.45
CA GLN A 41 -6.20 4.35 -1.81
C GLN A 41 -7.65 3.84 -1.86
N ASN A 42 -8.37 3.85 -0.74
CA ASN A 42 -9.76 3.41 -0.63
C ASN A 42 -10.03 1.96 -1.06
N ARG A 43 -9.06 1.07 -0.88
CA ARG A 43 -9.18 -0.35 -1.23
C ARG A 43 -9.72 -1.21 -0.09
N ILE A 44 -9.74 -0.66 1.13
CA ILE A 44 -10.27 -1.30 2.33
C ILE A 44 -11.19 -0.35 3.09
N TYR A 45 -12.24 -0.92 3.69
CA TYR A 45 -13.17 -0.30 4.64
C TYR A 45 -13.97 0.92 4.18
N GLU A 46 -13.79 1.42 2.95
CA GLU A 46 -14.46 2.63 2.42
C GLU A 46 -14.27 3.86 3.34
N ALA A 47 -13.18 3.90 4.11
CA ALA A 47 -12.98 4.84 5.21
C ALA A 47 -12.33 6.17 4.78
N THR A 48 -12.03 6.34 3.49
CA THR A 48 -11.31 7.51 2.95
C THR A 48 -11.99 8.83 3.28
N GLN A 49 -13.32 8.93 3.13
CA GLN A 49 -14.05 10.16 3.44
C GLN A 49 -14.06 10.48 4.93
N PHE A 50 -14.30 9.46 5.77
CA PHE A 50 -14.35 9.61 7.23
C PHE A 50 -13.00 10.00 7.81
N LEU A 51 -11.92 9.38 7.33
CA LEU A 51 -10.55 9.65 7.78
C LEU A 51 -9.91 10.84 7.06
N GLN A 52 -10.55 11.38 6.02
CA GLN A 52 -10.06 12.47 5.17
C GLN A 52 -8.69 12.15 4.57
N THR A 53 -8.47 10.92 4.11
CA THR A 53 -7.12 10.43 3.76
C THR A 53 -6.43 11.25 2.67
N LYS A 54 -7.19 11.92 1.80
CA LYS A 54 -6.67 12.79 0.75
C LYS A 54 -5.91 14.02 1.25
N THR A 55 -6.00 14.38 2.55
CA THR A 55 -5.24 15.49 3.11
C THR A 55 -3.78 15.14 3.40
N TYR A 56 -3.45 13.84 3.54
CA TYR A 56 -2.11 13.34 3.82
C TYR A 56 -1.33 13.19 2.50
N LYS A 57 -0.90 14.32 1.93
CA LYS A 57 -0.36 14.40 0.56
C LYS A 57 0.91 13.57 0.37
N ASN A 58 1.82 13.58 1.34
CA ASN A 58 3.08 12.88 1.23
C ASN A 58 2.83 11.37 1.33
N LEU A 59 2.00 10.96 2.28
CA LEU A 59 1.61 9.56 2.43
C LEU A 59 0.91 9.04 1.16
N VAL A 60 -0.04 9.79 0.59
CA VAL A 60 -0.72 9.42 -0.65
C VAL A 60 0.30 9.24 -1.78
N HIS A 61 1.15 10.23 -2.00
CA HIS A 61 2.14 10.21 -3.07
C HIS A 61 3.12 9.03 -2.94
N ARG A 62 3.66 8.78 -1.74
CA ARG A 62 4.56 7.64 -1.50
C ARG A 62 3.87 6.31 -1.68
N THR A 63 2.62 6.23 -1.23
CA THR A 63 1.82 5.01 -1.39
C THR A 63 1.61 4.69 -2.87
N GLU A 64 1.27 5.69 -3.68
CA GLU A 64 1.09 5.53 -5.13
C GLU A 64 2.39 5.04 -5.79
N GLU A 65 3.54 5.65 -5.46
CA GLU A 65 4.84 5.23 -5.99
C GLU A 65 5.20 3.78 -5.64
N ILE A 66 5.05 3.38 -4.37
CA ILE A 66 5.30 1.99 -3.95
C ILE A 66 4.35 1.05 -4.69
N GLY A 67 3.09 1.45 -4.88
CA GLY A 67 2.08 0.68 -5.61
C GLY A 67 2.40 0.49 -7.10
N GLN A 68 3.25 1.34 -7.70
CA GLN A 68 3.67 1.17 -9.10
C GLN A 68 4.70 0.06 -9.29
N ARG A 69 5.37 -0.40 -8.22
CA ARG A 69 6.39 -1.45 -8.30
C ARG A 69 5.80 -2.77 -8.81
N ALA A 70 6.42 -3.36 -9.82
CA ALA A 70 5.94 -4.60 -10.42
C ALA A 70 5.79 -5.75 -9.40
N ALA A 71 6.72 -5.85 -8.44
CA ALA A 71 6.64 -6.87 -7.38
C ALA A 71 5.49 -6.62 -6.39
N VAL A 72 5.15 -5.36 -6.09
CA VAL A 72 4.00 -5.02 -5.22
C VAL A 72 2.69 -5.37 -5.91
N LYS A 73 2.57 -5.05 -7.21
CA LYS A 73 1.41 -5.43 -8.03
C LYS A 73 1.21 -6.96 -8.04
N ARG A 74 2.27 -7.72 -8.32
CA ARG A 74 2.22 -9.20 -8.30
C ARG A 74 1.91 -9.76 -6.92
N GLY A 75 2.59 -9.28 -5.88
CA GLY A 75 2.40 -9.75 -4.50
C GLY A 75 0.97 -9.51 -4.00
N GLY A 76 0.38 -8.36 -4.34
CA GLY A 76 -1.00 -8.03 -3.99
C GLY A 76 -2.08 -8.86 -4.70
N MET A 77 -1.71 -9.72 -5.65
CA MET A 77 -2.63 -10.64 -6.34
C MET A 77 -2.67 -12.04 -5.70
N VAL A 78 -1.60 -12.44 -5.00
CA VAL A 78 -1.46 -13.81 -4.46
C VAL A 78 -2.34 -13.98 -3.23
N ASN A 79 -3.11 -15.07 -3.19
CA ASN A 79 -4.04 -15.45 -2.11
C ASN A 79 -5.06 -14.36 -1.76
N ARG A 80 -5.29 -13.41 -2.67
CA ARG A 80 -6.24 -12.32 -2.43
C ARG A 80 -7.66 -12.90 -2.42
N THR A 81 -8.39 -12.68 -1.33
CA THR A 81 -9.74 -13.24 -1.15
C THR A 81 -10.87 -12.30 -1.59
N ARG A 82 -10.54 -11.07 -1.97
CA ARG A 82 -11.48 -9.99 -2.33
C ARG A 82 -11.02 -9.29 -3.60
N GLY A 83 -11.95 -8.90 -4.47
CA GLY A 83 -11.65 -8.36 -5.81
C GLY A 83 -11.55 -9.44 -6.89
N GLU A 84 -11.17 -9.06 -8.10
CA GLU A 84 -11.30 -9.88 -9.31
C GLU A 84 -10.23 -10.98 -9.45
N LEU A 85 -9.02 -10.80 -8.90
CA LEU A 85 -7.90 -11.74 -9.07
C LEU A 85 -7.69 -12.56 -7.80
N LYS A 86 -7.72 -13.88 -7.94
CA LYS A 86 -7.54 -14.86 -6.85
C LYS A 86 -6.53 -15.92 -7.31
N HIS A 87 -5.24 -15.61 -7.22
CA HIS A 87 -4.20 -16.57 -7.60
C HIS A 87 -3.68 -17.29 -6.36
N GLU A 88 -3.84 -18.60 -6.30
CA GLU A 88 -2.82 -19.38 -5.61
C GLU A 88 -1.57 -19.34 -6.48
N ARG A 89 -0.39 -19.23 -5.86
CA ARG A 89 0.85 -19.12 -6.60
C ARG A 89 1.71 -20.34 -6.34
N HIS A 90 1.90 -21.14 -7.38
CA HIS A 90 2.73 -22.34 -7.43
C HIS A 90 3.86 -22.22 -8.47
N ASP A 91 3.71 -21.34 -9.47
CA ASP A 91 4.74 -20.99 -10.46
C ASP A 91 4.79 -19.46 -10.72
N ALA A 92 5.82 -18.96 -11.41
CA ALA A 92 5.84 -17.59 -11.93
C ALA A 92 4.84 -17.37 -13.08
N SER A 93 4.57 -18.39 -13.89
CA SER A 93 3.63 -18.31 -15.02
C SER A 93 2.17 -18.09 -14.60
N ASP A 94 1.81 -18.32 -13.33
CA ASP A 94 0.44 -18.19 -12.83
C ASP A 94 -0.11 -16.76 -13.02
N PHE A 95 0.76 -15.75 -13.01
CA PHE A 95 0.38 -14.36 -13.27
C PHE A 95 -0.02 -14.09 -14.74
N GLU A 96 0.39 -14.94 -15.67
CA GLU A 96 0.04 -14.84 -17.10
C GLU A 96 -1.16 -15.73 -17.44
N LEU A 97 -1.18 -16.94 -16.88
CA LEU A 97 -2.13 -18.00 -17.21
C LEU A 97 -3.49 -17.85 -16.50
N LYS A 98 -3.62 -16.88 -15.60
CA LYS A 98 -4.82 -16.61 -14.78
C LYS A 98 -5.34 -17.84 -14.02
N THR A 99 -4.44 -18.76 -13.67
CA THR A 99 -4.72 -19.95 -12.87
C THR A 99 -4.81 -19.62 -11.39
#